data_AF-A0A5B8YQM6-F1
#
_entry.id   AF-A0A5B8YQM6-F1
#
_cell.length_a   1.000
_cell.length_b   1.000
_cell.length_c   1.000
_cell.angle_alpha   90.00
_cell.angle_beta   90.00
_cell.angle_gamma   90.00
#
_symmetry.space_group_name_H-M   'P 1'
#
loop_
_entity.id
_entity.type
_entity.pdbx_description
1 polymer ?
#
loop_
_entity_poly.entity_id
_entity_poly.type
_entity_poly.pdbx_seq_one_letter_code
_entity_poly.pdbx_strand_id
1 'polypeptide(L)'
;MTIHKILKYLALVIGVIGLILLARIIMAGDDAIEASASTQASVVTPMLWLSYLVLLVVIVLVAFFVIKGLFRGNIKNTLIAVGAFVLIVVIAYLVTDGTQMDLKDGGTLSASASHWVGAGLVTFYILAAIAVGAMVLSGIRKLIK
;
A
#
# COMPACT_ATOMS: atom_id res chain seq x y z
N MET A 1 -11.65 -1.53 -28.51
CA MET A 1 -10.87 -2.45 -27.65
C MET A 1 -11.45 -2.44 -26.25
N THR A 2 -11.69 -3.60 -25.62
CA THR A 2 -12.14 -3.66 -24.22
C THR A 2 -11.11 -2.97 -23.31
N ILE A 3 -11.54 -2.15 -22.35
CA ILE A 3 -10.67 -1.46 -21.37
C ILE A 3 -9.65 -2.41 -20.72
N HIS A 4 -10.05 -3.66 -20.50
CA HIS A 4 -9.20 -4.74 -19.99
C HIS A 4 -7.97 -5.01 -20.88
N LYS A 5 -8.13 -5.01 -22.21
CA LYS A 5 -7.01 -5.23 -23.13
C LYS A 5 -6.00 -4.08 -23.05
N ILE A 6 -6.49 -2.83 -22.99
CA ILE A 6 -5.64 -1.63 -22.87
C ILE A 6 -4.84 -1.68 -21.56
N LEU A 7 -5.50 -1.95 -20.43
CA LEU A 7 -4.84 -2.05 -19.14
C LEU A 7 -3.79 -3.18 -19.10
N LYS A 8 -4.09 -4.33 -19.71
CA LYS A 8 -3.16 -5.46 -19.80
C LYS A 8 -1.88 -5.10 -20.56
N TYR A 9 -2.01 -4.48 -21.74
CA TYR A 9 -0.85 -4.08 -22.53
C TYR A 9 -0.06 -2.96 -21.84
N LEU A 10 -0.75 -2.00 -21.22
CA LEU A 10 -0.10 -0.94 -20.43
C LEU A 10 0.72 -1.52 -19.27
N ALA A 11 0.13 -2.44 -18.49
CA ALA A 11 0.81 -3.10 -17.39
C ALA A 11 2.02 -3.93 -17.87
N LEU A 12 1.91 -4.60 -19.02
CA LEU A 12 3.01 -5.34 -19.61
C LEU A 12 4.17 -4.41 -20.00
N VAL A 13 3.88 -3.28 -20.64
CA VAL A 13 4.89 -2.30 -21.03
C VAL A 13 5.59 -1.72 -19.80
N ILE A 14 4.82 -1.29 -18.79
CA ILE A 14 5.36 -0.77 -17.53
C ILE A 14 6.24 -1.82 -16.84
N GLY A 15 5.80 -3.08 -16.81
CA GLY A 15 6.56 -4.18 -16.22
C GLY A 15 7.89 -4.42 -16.93
N VAL A 16 7.89 -4.42 -18.26
CA VAL A 16 9.13 -4.57 -19.06
C VAL A 16 10.07 -3.39 -18.82
N ILE A 17 9.57 -2.15 -18.79
CA ILE A 17 10.38 -0.97 -18.48
C ILE A 17 10.99 -1.10 -17.07
N GLY A 18 10.19 -1.50 -16.08
CA GLY A 18 10.66 -1.72 -14.72
C GLY A 18 11.76 -2.79 -14.62
N LEU A 19 11.63 -3.89 -15.36
CA LEU A 19 12.67 -4.92 -15.42
C LEU A 19 13.97 -4.40 -16.03
N ILE A 20 13.90 -3.60 -17.10
CA ILE A 20 15.07 -3.00 -17.73
C ILE A 20 15.76 -2.03 -16.76
N LEU A 21 15.00 -1.18 -16.06
CA LEU A 21 15.54 -0.25 -15.07
C LEU A 21 16.17 -1.01 -13.89
N LEU A 22 15.54 -2.08 -13.41
CA LEU A 22 16.10 -2.93 -12.36
C LEU A 22 17.41 -3.60 -12.80
N ALA A 23 17.44 -4.18 -14.00
CA ALA A 23 18.67 -4.77 -14.54
C ALA A 23 19.80 -3.74 -14.63
N ARG A 24 19.48 -2.49 -15.00
CA ARG A 24 20.44 -1.38 -15.04
C ARG A 24 21.01 -1.04 -13.66
N ILE A 25 20.19 -1.07 -12.61
CA ILE A 25 20.63 -0.88 -11.22
C ILE A 25 21.59 -2.01 -10.82
N ILE A 26 21.22 -3.26 -11.07
CA ILE A 26 22.04 -4.43 -10.73
C ILE A 26 23.39 -4.41 -11.46
N MET A 27 23.40 -4.03 -12.75
CA MET A 27 24.63 -3.95 -13.53
C MET A 27 25.56 -2.81 -13.11
N ALA A 28 25.02 -1.71 -12.57
CA ALA A 28 25.85 -0.61 -12.07
C ALA A 28 26.59 -1.00 -10.79
N GLY A 29 25.96 -1.78 -9.91
CA GLY A 29 26.51 -2.23 -8.63
C GLY A 29 26.50 -1.14 -7.56
N ASP A 30 26.39 -1.56 -6.30
CA ASP A 30 26.17 -0.66 -5.16
C ASP A 30 27.36 0.30 -4.97
N ASP A 31 28.60 -0.18 -5.11
CA ASP A 31 29.82 0.62 -4.97
C ASP A 31 29.86 1.83 -5.91
N ALA A 32 29.43 1.66 -7.17
CA ALA A 32 29.44 2.73 -8.17
C ALA A 32 28.29 3.74 -7.96
N ILE A 33 27.17 3.26 -7.42
CA ILE A 33 25.99 4.08 -7.11
C ILE A 33 26.28 4.97 -5.91
N GLU A 34 26.89 4.44 -4.85
CA GLU A 34 27.25 5.20 -3.64
C GLU A 34 28.39 6.19 -3.89
N ALA A 35 29.35 5.85 -4.75
CA ALA A 35 30.51 6.70 -5.01
C ALA A 35 30.19 8.00 -5.78
N SER A 36 29.03 8.11 -6.44
CA SER A 36 28.70 9.30 -7.22
C SER A 36 27.20 9.60 -7.33
N ALA A 37 26.82 10.79 -6.85
CA ALA A 37 25.44 11.29 -6.93
C ALA A 37 24.91 11.35 -8.38
N SER A 38 25.78 11.59 -9.37
CA SER A 38 25.41 11.59 -10.79
C SER A 38 25.01 10.21 -11.31
N THR A 39 25.70 9.15 -10.86
CA THR A 39 25.41 7.77 -11.25
C THR A 39 24.14 7.28 -10.57
N GLN A 40 23.97 7.59 -9.28
CA GLN A 40 22.72 7.35 -8.56
C GLN A 40 21.53 8.04 -9.25
N ALA A 41 21.68 9.31 -9.63
CA ALA A 41 20.63 10.06 -10.33
C ALA A 41 20.31 9.48 -11.72
N SER A 42 21.30 8.95 -12.42
CA SER A 42 21.11 8.36 -13.75
C SER A 42 20.43 6.99 -13.69
N VAL A 43 20.74 6.19 -12.66
CA VAL A 43 20.39 4.77 -12.62
C VAL A 43 19.19 4.49 -11.70
N VAL A 44 19.13 5.13 -10.52
CA VAL A 44 18.09 4.88 -9.50
C VAL A 44 16.88 5.79 -9.68
N THR A 45 17.08 7.08 -9.95
CA THR A 45 15.99 8.05 -10.07
C THR A 45 14.93 7.70 -11.15
N PRO A 46 15.27 7.15 -12.33
CA PRO A 46 14.26 6.72 -13.29
C PRO A 46 13.31 5.64 -12.74
N MET A 47 13.81 4.73 -11.90
CA MET A 47 13.00 3.69 -11.26
C MET A 47 12.03 4.28 -10.23
N LEU A 48 12.48 5.29 -9.48
CA LEU A 48 11.63 6.03 -8.54
C LEU A 48 10.50 6.77 -9.27
N TRP A 49 10.80 7.47 -10.37
CA TRP A 49 9.78 8.13 -11.18
C TRP A 49 8.78 7.16 -11.79
N LEU A 50 9.23 6.00 -12.27
CA LEU A 50 8.33 4.94 -12.74
C LEU A 50 7.39 4.49 -11.60
N SER A 51 7.93 4.31 -10.41
CA SER A 51 7.17 3.87 -9.23
C SER A 51 6.13 4.92 -8.82
N TYR A 52 6.49 6.20 -8.80
CA TYR A 52 5.55 7.30 -8.55
C TYR A 52 4.46 7.40 -9.62
N LEU A 53 4.79 7.17 -10.89
CA LEU A 53 3.81 7.14 -11.97
C LEU A 53 2.81 6.00 -11.76
N VAL A 54 3.27 4.79 -11.44
CA VAL A 54 2.40 3.64 -11.16
C VAL A 54 1.50 3.93 -9.96
N LEU A 55 2.07 4.47 -8.88
CA LEU A 55 1.32 4.86 -7.68
C LEU A 55 0.23 5.89 -8.02
N LEU A 56 0.55 6.91 -8.83
CA LEU A 56 -0.42 7.91 -9.29
C LEU A 56 -1.56 7.26 -10.08
N VAL A 57 -1.24 6.38 -11.04
CA VAL A 57 -2.24 5.67 -11.85
C VAL A 57 -3.17 4.84 -10.96
N VAL A 58 -2.61 4.11 -9.98
CA VAL A 58 -3.39 3.30 -9.04
C VAL A 58 -4.33 4.19 -8.23
N ILE A 59 -3.85 5.30 -7.67
CA ILE A 59 -4.67 6.24 -6.91
C ILE A 59 -5.83 6.76 -7.76
N VAL A 60 -5.56 7.20 -9.00
CA VAL A 60 -6.58 7.72 -9.92
C VAL A 60 -7.64 6.66 -10.24
N LEU A 61 -7.21 5.44 -10.56
CA LEU A 61 -8.13 4.35 -10.87
C LEU A 61 -8.98 3.98 -9.66
N VAL A 62 -8.37 3.82 -8.49
CA VAL A 62 -9.08 3.51 -7.24
C VAL A 62 -10.09 4.61 -6.93
N ALA A 63 -9.69 5.89 -6.96
CA ALA A 63 -10.60 7.00 -6.72
C ALA A 63 -11.78 6.98 -7.71
N PHE A 64 -11.51 6.80 -9.00
CA PHE A 64 -12.57 6.72 -10.02
C PHE A 64 -13.53 5.56 -9.75
N PHE A 65 -13.03 4.36 -9.48
CA PHE A 65 -13.87 3.18 -9.23
C PHE A 65 -14.63 3.26 -7.92
N VAL A 66 -14.03 3.81 -6.86
CA VAL A 66 -14.70 4.03 -5.57
C VAL A 66 -15.85 5.01 -5.74
N ILE A 67 -15.61 6.18 -6.35
CA ILE A 67 -16.66 7.20 -6.56
C ILE A 67 -17.79 6.61 -7.42
N LYS A 68 -17.44 5.99 -8.56
CA LYS A 68 -18.41 5.36 -9.45
C LYS A 68 -19.21 4.25 -8.75
N GLY A 69 -18.54 3.45 -7.91
CA GLY A 69 -19.16 2.39 -7.13
C GLY A 69 -20.12 2.94 -6.06
N LEU A 70 -19.75 4.05 -5.42
CA LEU A 70 -20.56 4.70 -4.39
C LEU A 70 -21.89 5.21 -4.95
N PHE A 71 -21.88 5.82 -6.14
CA PHE A 71 -23.10 6.32 -6.80
C PHE A 71 -24.00 5.22 -7.37
N ARG A 72 -23.47 4.03 -7.63
CA ARG A 72 -24.23 2.89 -8.18
C ARG A 72 -24.70 1.90 -7.12
N GLY A 73 -24.08 1.92 -5.94
CA GLY A 73 -24.28 0.94 -4.89
C GLY A 73 -25.21 1.42 -3.77
N ASN A 74 -25.33 0.59 -2.73
CA ASN A 74 -26.01 0.96 -1.50
C ASN A 74 -25.07 1.79 -0.60
N ILE A 75 -25.18 3.11 -0.73
CA ILE A 75 -24.31 4.04 -0.01
C ILE A 75 -24.39 3.88 1.51
N LYS A 76 -25.54 3.47 2.06
CA LYS A 76 -25.72 3.26 3.50
C LYS A 76 -24.80 2.14 4.00
N ASN A 77 -24.79 0.99 3.31
CA ASN A 77 -23.93 -0.13 3.68
C ASN A 77 -22.44 0.21 3.51
N THR A 78 -22.10 0.93 2.45
CA THR A 78 -20.72 1.42 2.26
C THR A 78 -20.31 2.37 3.40
N LEU A 79 -21.18 3.30 3.80
CA LEU A 79 -20.89 4.24 4.87
C LEU A 79 -20.76 3.55 6.23
N ILE A 80 -21.58 2.53 6.50
CA ILE A 80 -21.46 1.69 7.70
C ILE A 80 -20.11 0.96 7.70
N ALA A 81 -19.72 0.35 6.57
CA ALA A 81 -18.46 -0.36 6.48
C ALA A 81 -17.24 0.56 6.64
N VAL A 82 -17.25 1.73 5.97
CA VAL A 82 -16.19 2.74 6.10
C VAL A 82 -16.17 3.31 7.52
N GLY A 83 -17.33 3.63 8.10
CA GLY A 83 -17.44 4.13 9.47
C GLY A 83 -16.90 3.13 10.50
N ALA A 84 -17.23 1.84 10.36
CA ALA A 84 -16.68 0.78 11.22
C ALA A 84 -15.17 0.65 11.07
N PHE A 85 -14.64 0.74 9.84
CA PHE A 85 -13.20 0.72 9.61
C PHE A 85 -12.50 1.93 10.25
N VAL A 86 -13.03 3.15 10.04
CA VAL A 86 -12.50 4.38 10.64
C VAL A 86 -12.54 4.29 12.18
N LEU A 87 -13.61 3.74 12.75
CA LEU A 87 -13.71 3.54 14.19
C LEU A 87 -12.57 2.65 14.71
N ILE A 88 -12.25 1.56 14.01
CA ILE A 88 -11.13 0.68 14.36
C ILE A 88 -9.80 1.43 14.27
N VAL A 89 -9.58 2.22 13.22
CA VAL A 89 -8.36 3.04 13.07
C VAL A 89 -8.23 4.04 14.22
N VAL A 90 -9.33 4.70 14.61
CA VAL A 90 -9.33 5.64 15.73
C VAL A 90 -9.01 4.92 17.04
N ILE A 91 -9.62 3.77 17.30
CA ILE A 91 -9.31 2.95 18.48
C ILE A 91 -7.84 2.54 18.49
N ALA A 92 -7.32 2.07 17.35
CA ALA A 92 -5.94 1.68 17.22
C ALA A 92 -4.99 2.85 17.50
N TYR A 93 -5.25 4.02 16.90
CA TYR A 93 -4.47 5.24 17.13
C TYR A 93 -4.49 5.66 18.60
N LEU A 94 -5.64 5.61 19.28
CA LEU A 94 -5.74 5.97 20.70
C LEU A 94 -5.03 4.99 21.65
N VAL A 95 -4.85 3.74 21.24
CA VAL A 95 -4.20 2.69 22.05
C VAL A 95 -2.69 2.64 21.80
N THR A 96 -2.24 3.09 20.63
CA THR A 96 -0.81 3.14 20.32
C THR A 96 -0.17 4.43 20.80
N ASP A 97 1.09 4.35 21.18
CA ASP A 97 1.93 5.51 21.48
C ASP A 97 3.04 5.66 20.43
N GLY A 98 3.51 6.90 20.28
CA GLY A 98 4.58 7.23 19.35
C GLY A 98 5.83 7.66 20.10
N THR A 99 6.89 6.86 20.03
CA THR A 99 8.22 7.27 20.48
C THR A 99 9.11 7.53 19.28
N GLN A 100 10.06 8.47 19.41
CA GLN A 100 11.12 8.56 18.40
C GLN A 100 11.91 7.26 18.41
N MET A 101 12.14 6.71 17.22
CA MET A 101 12.94 5.50 17.04
C MET A 101 14.09 5.80 16.10
N ASP A 102 15.30 5.40 16.48
CA ASP A 102 16.44 5.43 15.57
C ASP A 102 16.31 4.29 14.55
N LEU A 103 16.40 4.62 13.27
CA LEU A 103 16.43 3.65 12.18
C LEU A 103 17.83 3.04 12.07
N LYS A 104 17.88 1.81 11.56
CA LYS A 104 19.14 1.09 11.30
C LYS A 104 20.08 1.81 10.33
N ASP A 105 19.55 2.70 9.50
CA ASP A 105 20.30 3.46 8.50
C ASP A 105 20.82 4.82 9.06
N GLY A 106 20.75 5.03 10.39
CA GLY A 106 21.23 6.23 11.07
C GLY A 106 20.28 7.44 11.03
N GLY A 107 19.12 7.31 10.38
CA GLY A 107 18.05 8.31 10.43
C GLY A 107 17.18 8.17 11.69
N THR A 108 16.40 9.19 12.04
CA THR A 108 15.44 9.14 13.15
C THR A 108 14.00 9.15 12.63
N LEU A 109 13.16 8.25 13.14
CA LEU A 109 11.73 8.24 12.87
C LEU A 109 11.07 9.21 13.83
N SER A 110 10.35 10.19 13.29
CA SER A 110 9.59 11.12 14.13
C SER A 110 8.58 10.36 14.99
N ALA A 111 8.32 10.85 16.20
CA ALA A 111 7.33 10.25 17.10
C ALA A 111 5.96 10.10 16.42
N SER A 112 5.56 11.08 15.60
CA SER A 112 4.32 11.03 14.81
C SER A 112 4.34 9.92 13.75
N ALA A 113 5.43 9.78 12.99
CA ALA A 113 5.51 8.71 12.00
C ALA A 113 5.51 7.33 12.65
N SER A 114 6.24 7.16 13.76
CA SER A 114 6.22 5.93 14.57
C SER A 114 4.82 5.60 15.09
N HIS A 115 4.10 6.62 15.57
CA HIS A 115 2.73 6.46 16.04
C HIS A 115 1.79 5.95 14.94
N TRP A 116 1.83 6.55 13.75
CA TRP A 116 0.99 6.13 12.62
C TRP A 116 1.31 4.70 12.14
N VAL A 117 2.59 4.32 12.16
CA VAL A 117 3.02 2.96 11.85
C VAL A 117 2.48 1.98 12.90
N GLY A 118 2.62 2.31 14.18
CA GLY A 118 2.07 1.51 15.29
C GLY A 118 0.55 1.36 15.18
N ALA A 119 -0.17 2.46 15.01
CA ALA A 119 -1.62 2.48 14.83
C ALA A 119 -2.06 1.62 13.64
N GLY A 120 -1.31 1.66 12.53
CA GLY A 120 -1.53 0.82 11.35
C GLY A 120 -1.39 -0.67 11.65
N LEU A 121 -0.35 -1.06 12.39
CA LEU A 121 -0.14 -2.44 12.82
C LEU A 121 -1.26 -2.93 13.76
N VAL A 122 -1.64 -2.13 14.75
CA VAL A 122 -2.74 -2.48 15.67
C VAL A 122 -4.07 -2.58 14.93
N THR A 123 -4.35 -1.66 14.00
CA THR A 123 -5.53 -1.75 13.11
C THR A 123 -5.54 -3.09 12.36
N PHE A 124 -4.40 -3.49 11.78
CA PHE A 124 -4.27 -4.76 11.07
C PHE A 124 -4.54 -5.95 11.99
N TYR A 125 -3.97 -5.98 13.20
CA TYR A 125 -4.17 -7.09 14.13
C TYR A 125 -5.62 -7.20 14.61
N ILE A 126 -6.30 -6.08 14.88
CA ILE A 126 -7.73 -6.08 15.24
C ILE A 126 -8.56 -6.68 14.09
N LEU A 127 -8.34 -6.21 12.86
CA LEU A 127 -9.07 -6.70 11.70
C LEU A 127 -8.77 -8.18 11.40
N ALA A 128 -7.51 -8.60 11.54
CA ALA A 128 -7.10 -9.98 11.37
C ALA A 128 -7.80 -10.90 12.39
N ALA A 129 -7.84 -10.50 13.66
CA ALA A 129 -8.54 -11.25 14.70
C ALA A 129 -10.05 -11.37 14.41
N ILE A 130 -10.70 -10.26 14.01
CA ILE A 130 -12.11 -10.26 13.62
C ILE A 130 -12.35 -11.19 12.42
N ALA A 131 -11.48 -11.13 11.41
CA ALA A 131 -11.60 -11.95 10.21
C ALA A 131 -11.48 -13.44 10.52
N VAL A 132 -10.45 -13.83 11.28
CA VAL A 132 -10.25 -15.22 11.71
C VAL A 132 -11.44 -15.70 12.55
N GLY A 133 -11.89 -14.90 13.53
CA GLY A 133 -13.06 -15.23 14.34
C GLY A 133 -14.32 -15.42 13.51
N ALA A 134 -14.59 -14.52 12.55
CA ALA A 134 -15.73 -14.64 11.65
C ALA A 134 -15.65 -15.90 10.78
N MET A 135 -14.46 -16.24 10.25
CA MET A 135 -14.26 -17.46 9.47
C MET A 135 -14.52 -18.71 10.31
N VAL A 136 -13.96 -18.80 11.53
CA VAL A 136 -14.17 -19.94 12.44
C VAL A 136 -15.65 -20.10 12.79
N LEU A 137 -16.32 -19.01 13.21
CA LEU A 137 -17.74 -19.03 13.52
C LEU A 137 -18.60 -19.45 12.33
N SER A 138 -18.27 -18.96 11.12
CA SER A 138 -18.97 -19.34 9.90
C SER A 138 -18.76 -20.82 9.54
N GLY A 139 -17.54 -21.34 9.75
CA GLY A 139 -17.19 -22.74 9.55
C GLY A 139 -17.94 -23.65 10.50
N ILE A 140 -17.93 -23.35 11.80
CA ILE A 140 -18.65 -24.13 12.82
C ILE A 140 -20.15 -24.14 12.52
N ARG A 141 -20.76 -22.97 12.23
CA ARG A 141 -22.19 -22.89 11.90
C ARG A 141 -22.56 -23.73 10.68
N LYS A 142 -21.65 -23.90 9.73
CA LYS A 142 -21.85 -24.71 8.52
C LYS A 142 -21.69 -26.21 8.76
N LEU A 143 -21.00 -26.62 9.84
CA LEU A 143 -20.84 -28.02 10.23
C LEU A 143 -21.97 -28.50 11.15
N ILE A 144 -22.56 -27.60 11.92
CA ILE A 144 -23.69 -27.90 12.83
C ILE A 144 -25.03 -27.97 12.06
N LYS A 145 -25.11 -27.35 10.88
CA LYS A 145 -26.28 -27.33 10.01
C LYS A 145 -26.12 -28.31 8.85
#